data_AF-A0A2I9CYW8-F1
#
_entry.id   AF-A0A2I9CYW8-F1
#
_cell.length_a   1.000
_cell.length_b   1.000
_cell.length_c   1.000
_cell.angle_alpha   90.00
_cell.angle_beta   90.00
_cell.angle_gamma   90.00
#
_symmetry.space_group_name_H-M   'P 1'
#
loop_
_entity.id
_entity.type
_entity.pdbx_description
1 polymer ?
#
loop_
_entity_poly.entity_id
_entity_poly.type
_entity_poly.pdbx_seq_one_letter_code
_entity_poly.pdbx_strand_id
1 'polypeptide(L)'
;MTAPLAAILGAVAGEPRTPAELARTLGSSEAALTGMLRTLQAGGYVQEATPEGEGCACGPCALKSLCRNANGEAAPLHLLRLTARGEAYLKRAR
;
A
#
# COMPACT_ATOMS: atom_id res chain seq x y z
N MET A 1 -8.53 0.66 22.84
CA MET A 1 -7.12 0.34 22.51
C MET A 1 -7.09 -0.14 21.08
N THR A 2 -6.42 0.58 20.18
CA THR A 2 -6.37 0.19 18.76
C THR A 2 -5.53 -1.08 18.64
N ALA A 3 -6.12 -2.16 18.11
CA ALA A 3 -5.37 -3.38 17.88
C ALA A 3 -4.18 -3.08 16.95
N PRO A 4 -2.99 -3.68 17.16
CA PRO A 4 -1.80 -3.42 16.35
C PRO A 4 -2.06 -3.64 14.85
N LEU A 5 -2.95 -4.58 14.52
CA LEU A 5 -3.43 -4.81 13.16
C LEU A 5 -4.20 -3.61 12.57
N ALA A 6 -5.10 -3.00 13.34
CA ALA A 6 -5.88 -1.85 12.87
C ALA A 6 -5.00 -0.61 12.66
N ALA A 7 -3.91 -0.46 13.43
CA ALA A 7 -2.92 0.60 13.20
C ALA A 7 -2.17 0.42 11.87
N ILE A 8 -1.72 -0.80 11.57
CA ILE A 8 -1.03 -1.11 10.31
C ILE A 8 -1.98 -0.92 9.12
N LEU A 9 -3.21 -1.46 9.19
CA LEU A 9 -4.18 -1.31 8.12
C LEU A 9 -4.63 0.14 7.94
N GLY A 10 -4.71 0.90 9.04
CA GLY A 10 -4.97 2.34 9.01
C GLY A 10 -3.88 3.12 8.27
N ALA A 11 -2.61 2.73 8.43
CA ALA A 11 -1.48 3.37 7.73
C ALA A 11 -1.43 3.06 6.23
N VAL A 12 -2.03 1.94 5.79
CA VAL A 12 -2.17 1.56 4.36
C VAL A 12 -3.47 2.14 3.75
N ALA A 13 -4.43 2.56 4.57
CA ALA A 13 -5.71 3.05 4.09
C ALA A 13 -5.57 4.41 3.36
N GLY A 14 -6.26 4.54 2.22
CA GLY A 14 -6.40 5.81 1.49
C GLY A 14 -5.35 6.06 0.41
N GLU A 15 -4.10 5.67 0.61
CA GLU A 15 -3.03 5.86 -0.37
C GLU A 15 -2.11 4.63 -0.44
N PRO A 16 -1.75 4.15 -1.65
CA PRO A 16 -0.74 3.10 -1.78
C PRO A 16 0.60 3.54 -1.19
N ARG A 17 1.20 2.71 -0.33
CA ARG A 17 2.48 3.00 0.34
C ARG A 17 3.50 1.90 0.09
N THR A 18 4.78 2.27 0.04
CA THR A 18 5.89 1.32 0.09
C THR A 18 6.14 0.81 1.51
N PRO A 19 6.81 -0.35 1.70
CA PRO A 19 7.21 -0.84 3.02
C PRO A 19 8.06 0.16 3.81
N ALA A 20 8.98 0.86 3.14
CA ALA A 20 9.83 1.88 3.75
C ALA A 20 9.03 3.10 4.26
N GLU A 21 8.03 3.55 3.50
CA GLU A 21 7.13 4.63 3.95
C GLU A 21 6.28 4.18 5.13
N LEU A 22 5.75 2.96 5.08
CA LEU A 22 4.96 2.40 6.17
C LEU A 22 5.78 2.29 7.46
N ALA A 23 7.04 1.88 7.34
CA ALA A 23 7.99 1.78 8.45
C ALA A 23 8.22 3.14 9.12
N ARG A 24 8.44 4.19 8.32
CA ARG A 24 8.57 5.57 8.84
C ARG A 24 7.30 6.02 9.56
N THR A 25 6.12 5.81 8.99
CA THR A 25 4.84 6.21 9.58
C THR A 25 4.55 5.48 10.90
N LEU A 26 4.93 4.20 10.99
CA LEU A 26 4.69 3.37 12.16
C LEU A 26 5.82 3.42 13.20
N GLY A 27 6.88 4.20 12.96
CA GLY A 27 8.05 4.28 13.83
C GLY A 27 8.77 2.93 14.00
N SER A 28 8.74 2.08 12.96
CA SER A 28 9.28 0.73 12.98
C SER A 28 10.38 0.56 11.92
N SER A 29 11.11 -0.56 11.97
CA SER A 29 12.07 -0.91 10.93
C SER A 29 11.38 -1.64 9.78
N GLU A 30 11.88 -1.44 8.57
CA GLU A 30 11.36 -2.12 7.38
C GLU A 30 11.48 -3.65 7.50
N ALA A 31 12.58 -4.14 8.09
CA ALA A 31 12.78 -5.57 8.35
C ALA A 31 11.72 -6.15 9.30
N ALA A 32 11.37 -5.43 10.37
CA ALA A 32 10.33 -5.86 11.30
C ALA A 32 8.94 -5.89 10.63
N LEU A 33 8.68 -4.92 9.75
CA LEU A 33 7.43 -4.83 9.01
C LEU A 33 7.29 -5.86 7.90
N THR A 34 8.38 -6.23 7.23
CA THR A 34 8.36 -7.16 6.09
C THR A 34 7.73 -8.50 6.46
N GLY A 35 8.07 -9.06 7.63
CA GLY A 35 7.47 -10.31 8.11
C GLY A 35 5.96 -10.19 8.33
N MET A 36 5.52 -9.10 8.98
CA MET A 36 4.11 -8.84 9.22
C MET A 36 3.34 -8.63 7.93
N LEU A 37 3.88 -7.86 6.98
CA LEU A 37 3.25 -7.58 5.69
C LEU A 37 3.01 -8.85 4.87
N ARG A 38 3.96 -9.80 4.90
CA ARG A 38 3.78 -11.12 4.27
C ARG A 38 2.62 -11.90 4.89
N THR A 39 2.49 -11.88 6.22
CA THR A 39 1.36 -12.51 6.92
C THR A 39 0.04 -11.85 6.57
N LEU A 40 0.00 -10.52 6.45
CA LEU A 40 -1.21 -9.77 6.07
C LEU A 40 -1.61 -10.02 4.62
N GLN A 41 -0.63 -10.15 3.73
CA GLN A 41 -0.86 -10.48 2.32
C GLN A 41 -1.39 -11.91 2.18
N ALA A 42 -0.77 -12.88 2.86
CA ALA A 42 -1.26 -14.27 2.91
C ALA A 42 -2.67 -14.37 3.54
N GLY A 43 -2.96 -13.53 4.54
CA GLY A 43 -4.30 -13.40 5.14
C GLY A 43 -5.33 -12.65 4.28
N GLY A 44 -4.91 -12.12 3.13
CA GLY A 44 -5.76 -11.39 2.19
C GLY A 44 -6.23 -10.03 2.66
N TYR A 45 -5.54 -9.38 3.61
CA TYR A 45 -5.88 -8.04 4.11
C TYR A 45 -5.26 -6.92 3.28
N VAL A 46 -4.08 -7.18 2.71
CA VAL A 46 -3.34 -6.25 1.85
C VAL A 46 -2.91 -6.96 0.58
N GLN A 47 -2.70 -6.19 -0.49
CA GLN A 47 -2.17 -6.69 -1.74
C GLN A 47 -1.22 -5.67 -2.36
N GLU A 48 -0.41 -6.11 -3.32
CA GLU A 48 0.31 -5.17 -4.16
C GLU A 48 -0.69 -4.32 -4.94
N ALA A 49 -0.46 -3.01 -4.92
CA ALA A 49 -1.09 -2.04 -5.79
C ALA A 49 -0.40 -2.13 -7.15
N THR A 50 -0.68 -3.22 -7.88
CA THR A 50 -0.42 -3.25 -9.31
C THR A 50 -1.30 -2.17 -9.95
N PRO A 51 -0.78 -1.35 -10.87
CA PRO A 51 -1.66 -0.54 -11.71
C PRO A 51 -2.69 -1.49 -12.34
N GLU A 52 -3.97 -1.28 -12.06
CA GLU A 52 -5.05 -2.00 -12.74
C GLU A 52 -5.11 -1.47 -14.19
N GLY A 53 -4.19 -1.96 -15.02
CA GLY A 53 -4.04 -1.56 -16.42
C GLY A 53 -2.63 -1.83 -16.95
N GLU A 54 -2.53 -2.26 -18.21
CA GLU A 54 -1.27 -2.21 -18.96
C GLU A 54 -0.82 -0.74 -19.02
N GLY A 55 0.25 -0.44 -18.29
CA GLY A 55 0.74 0.93 -18.17
C GLY A 55 -0.05 1.75 -17.15
N CYS A 56 0.60 2.80 -16.67
CA CYS A 56 -0.03 3.77 -15.80
C CYS A 56 -1.28 4.32 -16.53
N ALA A 57 -2.48 4.19 -15.95
CA ALA A 57 -3.74 4.68 -16.53
C ALA A 57 -3.83 6.23 -16.57
N CYS A 58 -2.68 6.91 -16.63
CA CYS A 58 -2.59 8.31 -17.01
C CYS A 58 -2.91 8.42 -18.51
N GLY A 59 -4.21 8.38 -18.83
CA GLY A 59 -4.75 8.81 -20.12
C GLY A 59 -4.49 10.32 -20.35
N PRO A 60 -5.50 11.20 -20.33
CA PRO A 60 -5.29 12.65 -20.44
C PRO A 60 -4.89 13.26 -19.08
N CYS A 61 -4.00 12.60 -18.33
CA CYS A 61 -3.52 13.16 -17.07
C CYS A 61 -2.78 14.47 -17.40
N ALA A 62 -3.36 15.61 -17.03
CA ALA A 62 -2.78 16.94 -17.27
C ALA A 62 -1.38 17.12 -16.64
N LEU A 63 -0.99 16.20 -15.76
CA LEU A 63 0.30 16.15 -15.08
C LEU A 63 1.18 14.99 -15.58
N LYS A 64 0.93 14.44 -16.78
CA LYS A 64 1.73 13.33 -17.35
C LYS A 64 3.23 13.64 -17.37
N SER A 65 3.62 14.87 -17.68
CA SER A 65 5.03 15.33 -17.67
C SER A 65 5.67 15.34 -16.27
N LEU A 66 4.86 15.33 -15.21
CA LEU A 66 5.29 15.27 -13.82
C LEU A 66 5.09 13.87 -13.21
N CYS A 67 4.46 12.96 -13.95
CA CYS A 67 4.20 11.61 -13.48
C CYS A 67 5.49 10.79 -13.56
N ARG A 68 6.06 10.48 -12.39
CA ARG A 68 7.26 9.64 -12.24
C ARG A 68 7.16 8.29 -12.97
N ASN A 69 5.95 7.80 -13.20
CA ASN A 69 5.67 6.51 -13.82
C ASN A 69 5.34 6.60 -15.33
N ALA A 70 5.38 7.80 -15.94
CA ALA A 70 4.97 8.00 -17.33
C ALA A 70 5.82 7.25 -18.37
N ASN A 71 7.07 6.93 -18.03
CA ASN A 71 8.04 6.30 -18.93
C ASN A 71 8.40 4.85 -18.54
N GLY A 72 7.62 4.20 -17.66
CA GLY A 72 7.76 2.75 -17.38
C GLY A 72 9.04 2.30 -16.67
N GLU A 73 10.08 3.14 -16.57
CA GLU A 73 11.34 2.88 -15.84
C GLU A 73 11.23 3.12 -14.33
N ALA A 74 10.02 3.05 -13.77
CA ALA A 74 9.87 3.08 -12.33
C ALA A 74 10.40 1.75 -11.77
N ALA A 75 11.51 1.81 -11.02
CA ALA A 75 11.94 0.69 -10.17
C ALA A 75 10.72 0.10 -9.46
N PRO A 76 10.60 -1.24 -9.32
CA PRO A 76 9.41 -1.87 -8.77
C PRO A 76 9.20 -1.41 -7.32
N LEU A 77 8.46 -0.32 -7.16
CA LEU A 77 7.97 0.11 -5.87
C LEU A 77 6.83 -0.86 -5.57
N HIS A 78 7.08 -1.80 -4.65
CA HIS A 78 6.06 -2.69 -4.10
C HIS A 78 5.07 -1.86 -3.29
N LEU A 79 4.22 -1.11 -3.97
CA LEU A 79 3.16 -0.33 -3.37
C LEU A 79 2.11 -1.30 -2.80
N LEU A 80 1.63 -1.03 -1.61
CA LEU A 80 0.65 -1.85 -0.91
C LEU A 80 -0.67 -1.11 -0.82
N ARG A 81 -1.78 -1.78 -1.10
CA ARG A 81 -3.15 -1.30 -0.87
C ARG A 81 -3.95 -2.28 -0.01
N LEU A 82 -5.01 -1.78 0.62
CA LEU A 82 -5.99 -2.63 1.28
C LEU A 82 -6.79 -3.42 0.24
N THR A 83 -7.15 -4.65 0.60
CA THR A 83 -8.21 -5.41 -0.09
C THR A 83 -9.57 -5.04 0.48
N ALA A 84 -10.66 -5.48 -0.15
CA ALA A 84 -12.02 -5.34 0.41
C ALA A 84 -12.12 -5.95 1.82
N ARG A 85 -11.38 -7.05 2.09
CA ARG A 85 -11.31 -7.67 3.43
C ARG A 85 -10.56 -6.78 4.42
N GLY A 86 -9.42 -6.20 4.02
CA GLY A 86 -8.67 -5.24 4.82
C GLY A 86 -9.50 -4.04 5.24
N GLU A 87 -10.22 -3.45 4.28
CA GLU A 87 -11.13 -2.35 4.53
C GLU A 87 -12.28 -2.73 5.48
N ALA A 88 -12.90 -3.89 5.26
CA ALA A 88 -13.98 -4.36 6.13
C ALA A 88 -13.51 -4.60 7.56
N TYR A 89 -12.30 -5.14 7.75
CA TYR A 89 -11.71 -5.28 9.08
C TYR A 89 -11.48 -3.91 9.74
N LEU A 90 -10.87 -2.98 9.02
CA LEU A 90 -10.58 -1.64 9.55
C LEU A 90 -11.87 -0.89 9.94
N LYS A 91 -12.94 -1.03 9.16
CA LYS A 91 -14.26 -0.45 9.47
C LYS A 91 -14.89 -1.02 10.74
N ARG A 92 -14.63 -2.29 11.07
CA ARG A 92 -15.14 -2.94 12.30
C ARG A 92 -14.29 -2.65 13.53
N ALA A 93 -13.03 -2.30 13.33
CA ALA A 93 -12.07 -2.04 14.40
C ALA A 93 -12.03 -0.56 14.85
N ARG A 94 -12.73 0.34 14.13
CA ARG A 94 -13.02 1.72 14.53
C ARG A 94 -14.27 1.77 15.38
#